data_AF-A0A0L9VRS7-F1
#
_entry.id   AF-A0A0L9VRS7-F1
#
_cell.length_a   1.000
_cell.length_b   1.000
_cell.length_c   1.000
_cell.angle_alpha   90.00
_cell.angle_beta   90.00
_cell.angle_gamma   90.00
#
_symmetry.space_group_name_H-M   'P 1'
#
loop_
_entity.id
_entity.type
_entity.pdbx_description
1 polymer ?
#
loop_
_entity_poly.entity_id
_entity_poly.type
_entity_poly.pdbx_seq_one_letter_code
_entity_poly.pdbx_strand_id
1 'polypeptide(L)'
;MSKIALHASFAGISYTKRSTLSQSSLSSSSSSSSPSPISTESSQASFQFDSISDRMKESELRAINLLRRQQLGLLTAWNTTRRSNASDPNQWEDLKSVLFKQISLNQEIQQVLLNPHSSGNIVEPEFDLNATLNGVVYDRCRTVDQNLSQRRTIQWNPRDGKFLLAICVSGQMSNHLICLEKHIFFAALLNRALVIPSSKVDYRYDKVVDIDRINKCLGKKVVFSFEEFSNLKKGVTMNKQEAVWDEDTRNPKSKTVQDLLGKFNYDDDVMAIGDVFYAEVEPEWVMQPGGPIAHQCKTLIEPNHLISLTAQRFIQTFLGRNFIALHFRRHGFLKFCNAKKPSCFYPIPQDAICSLRVVEKADAPIIYLSTDAAESETELLQSLVVLNGRPVPLVMRPARNSAEKWDALLYRHGLEGDTQVR
;
A
#
# COMPACT_ATOMS: atom_id res chain seq x y z
N MET A 1 -44.27 -8.95 -1.76
CA MET A 1 -43.15 -9.06 -2.72
C MET A 1 -42.30 -7.81 -2.55
N SER A 2 -41.21 -7.89 -1.79
CA SER A 2 -40.35 -6.73 -1.50
C SER A 2 -39.23 -6.65 -2.54
N LYS A 3 -39.10 -5.48 -3.16
CA LYS A 3 -38.15 -5.18 -4.24
C LYS A 3 -36.81 -4.71 -3.64
N ILE A 4 -35.67 -5.26 -4.10
CA ILE A 4 -34.33 -4.69 -3.83
C ILE A 4 -33.96 -3.77 -4.99
N ALA A 5 -33.65 -2.52 -4.70
CA ALA A 5 -32.88 -1.66 -5.59
C ALA A 5 -31.38 -1.93 -5.36
N LEU A 6 -30.67 -2.44 -6.38
CA LEU A 6 -29.22 -2.69 -6.32
C LEU A 6 -28.46 -1.74 -7.25
N HIS A 7 -27.51 -1.01 -6.70
CA HIS A 7 -26.76 0.04 -7.40
C HIS A 7 -25.27 -0.23 -7.40
N ALA A 8 -24.78 -1.04 -8.35
CA ALA A 8 -23.34 -1.25 -8.52
C ALA A 8 -22.74 -0.39 -9.64
N SER A 9 -21.65 0.29 -9.31
CA SER A 9 -20.74 0.95 -10.25
C SER A 9 -19.80 -0.09 -10.85
N PHE A 10 -19.78 -0.19 -12.18
CA PHE A 10 -18.78 -0.96 -12.92
C PHE A 10 -18.29 -0.13 -14.10
N ALA A 11 -16.96 0.03 -14.21
CA ALA A 11 -16.29 0.40 -15.45
C ALA A 11 -14.86 -0.16 -15.51
N GLY A 12 -14.67 -1.15 -16.38
CA GLY A 12 -13.51 -1.28 -17.29
C GLY A 12 -12.14 -1.67 -16.75
N ILE A 13 -11.90 -2.96 -16.49
CA ILE A 13 -10.55 -3.55 -16.59
C ILE A 13 -10.46 -4.31 -17.91
N SER A 14 -9.67 -3.79 -18.85
CA SER A 14 -9.29 -4.48 -20.09
C SER A 14 -8.27 -5.57 -19.77
N TYR A 15 -8.65 -6.83 -19.90
CA TYR A 15 -7.72 -7.96 -19.92
C TYR A 15 -7.19 -8.13 -21.35
N THR A 16 -5.90 -7.91 -21.55
CA THR A 16 -5.21 -8.33 -22.77
C THR A 16 -5.09 -9.86 -22.75
N LYS A 17 -5.81 -10.49 -23.66
CA LYS A 17 -5.82 -11.93 -23.92
C LYS A 17 -4.44 -12.36 -24.44
N ARG A 18 -3.79 -13.28 -23.72
CA ARG A 18 -2.57 -13.95 -24.17
C ARG A 18 -2.96 -14.92 -25.28
N SER A 19 -2.62 -14.62 -26.54
CA SER A 19 -2.76 -15.57 -27.67
C SER A 19 -1.40 -16.11 -28.08
N THR A 20 -1.40 -17.43 -28.19
CA THR A 20 -0.36 -18.36 -28.62
C THR A 20 0.20 -18.09 -30.02
N LEU A 21 1.45 -18.51 -30.22
CA LEU A 21 2.13 -18.63 -31.51
C LEU A 21 1.30 -19.38 -32.56
N SER A 22 1.26 -18.86 -33.79
CA SER A 22 1.45 -19.64 -35.01
C SER A 22 1.83 -18.74 -36.19
N GLN A 23 2.84 -19.19 -36.94
CA GLN A 23 3.37 -18.60 -38.17
C GLN A 23 2.35 -18.58 -39.32
N SER A 24 2.44 -17.60 -40.22
CA SER A 24 2.53 -17.82 -41.69
C SER A 24 2.48 -16.50 -42.48
N SER A 25 3.62 -16.14 -43.08
CA SER A 25 3.85 -15.76 -44.49
C SER A 25 2.96 -14.79 -45.29
N LEU A 26 3.67 -14.02 -46.13
CA LEU A 26 3.30 -13.34 -47.40
C LEU A 26 2.54 -12.00 -47.30
N SER A 27 2.71 -10.99 -48.13
CA SER A 27 3.77 -10.44 -49.01
C SER A 27 3.09 -9.30 -49.78
N SER A 28 3.81 -8.21 -50.11
CA SER A 28 3.53 -7.22 -51.19
C SER A 28 2.23 -6.39 -51.10
N SER A 29 2.10 -5.13 -51.53
CA SER A 29 2.92 -4.21 -52.31
C SER A 29 2.24 -2.82 -52.32
N SER A 30 3.07 -1.77 -52.30
CA SER A 30 2.94 -0.43 -52.90
C SER A 30 1.61 0.07 -53.50
N SER A 31 1.25 1.33 -53.19
CA SER A 31 1.23 2.41 -54.20
C SER A 31 1.04 3.80 -53.57
N SER A 32 1.84 4.72 -54.06
CA SER A 32 1.98 6.14 -53.73
C SER A 32 0.91 7.03 -54.38
N SER A 33 0.48 8.07 -53.67
CA SER A 33 0.08 9.36 -54.28
C SER A 33 0.07 10.48 -53.22
N SER A 34 0.87 11.52 -53.47
CA SER A 34 0.78 12.83 -52.81
C SER A 34 -0.05 13.78 -53.70
N PRO A 35 -0.76 14.75 -53.12
CA PRO A 35 -0.26 16.13 -53.19
C PRO A 35 -0.44 16.98 -51.90
N SER A 36 0.39 18.00 -51.83
CA SER A 36 0.70 18.97 -50.75
C SER A 36 -0.44 19.97 -50.40
N PRO A 37 -0.21 21.00 -49.55
CA PRO A 37 -0.11 20.97 -48.10
C PRO A 37 -1.18 21.87 -47.44
N ILE A 38 -1.80 21.44 -46.34
CA ILE A 38 -2.59 22.33 -45.48
C ILE A 38 -1.84 22.49 -44.16
N SER A 39 -1.35 23.71 -43.96
CA SER A 39 -0.78 24.21 -42.71
C SER A 39 -1.80 24.06 -41.58
N THR A 40 -1.52 23.17 -40.64
CA THR A 40 -2.12 23.18 -39.31
C THR A 40 -1.00 23.00 -38.29
N GLU A 41 -0.90 23.97 -37.40
CA GLU A 41 0.08 24.10 -36.34
C GLU A 41 0.11 22.82 -35.48
N SER A 42 1.23 22.10 -35.53
CA SER A 42 1.49 21.04 -34.56
C SER A 42 1.78 21.70 -33.21
N SER A 43 0.78 21.73 -32.35
CA SER A 43 1.00 21.94 -30.92
C SER A 43 1.88 20.78 -30.43
N GLN A 44 3.14 21.09 -30.13
CA GLN A 44 4.07 20.18 -29.48
C GLN A 44 3.49 19.73 -28.14
N ALA A 45 2.79 18.61 -28.11
CA ALA A 45 2.70 17.80 -26.92
C ALA A 45 4.01 17.00 -26.82
N SER A 46 5.07 17.65 -26.32
CA SER A 46 6.29 16.95 -25.98
C SER A 46 6.01 16.04 -24.79
N PHE A 47 6.18 14.75 -25.06
CA PHE A 47 6.20 13.65 -24.12
C PHE A 47 7.09 13.98 -22.91
N GLN A 48 6.50 14.24 -21.76
CA GLN A 48 7.24 14.45 -20.50
C GLN A 48 7.53 13.12 -19.78
N PHE A 49 7.37 11.98 -20.47
CA PHE A 49 7.57 10.63 -19.91
C PHE A 49 9.00 10.07 -20.11
N ASP A 50 9.83 10.70 -20.94
CA ASP A 50 11.18 10.17 -21.28
C ASP A 50 12.28 10.57 -20.30
N SER A 51 12.19 11.71 -19.60
CA SER A 51 13.35 12.25 -18.86
C SER A 51 13.78 11.41 -17.64
N ILE A 52 12.84 10.82 -16.88
CA ILE A 52 13.18 10.00 -15.70
C ILE A 52 13.67 8.61 -16.14
N SER A 53 12.99 8.01 -17.11
CA SER A 53 13.39 6.72 -17.69
C SER A 53 14.79 6.79 -18.29
N ASP A 54 15.11 7.87 -19.01
CA ASP A 54 16.43 8.08 -19.59
C ASP A 54 17.50 8.39 -18.54
N ARG A 55 17.16 9.15 -17.48
CA ARG A 55 18.05 9.34 -16.32
C ARG A 55 18.33 8.02 -15.59
N MET A 56 17.33 7.15 -15.44
CA MET A 56 17.50 5.82 -14.84
C MET A 56 18.43 4.96 -15.68
N LYS A 57 18.21 4.87 -17.00
CA LYS A 57 19.09 4.11 -17.92
C LYS A 57 20.53 4.62 -17.91
N GLU A 58 20.72 5.93 -17.93
CA GLU A 58 22.07 6.54 -17.87
C GLU A 58 22.77 6.22 -16.53
N SER A 59 22.04 6.29 -15.42
CA SER A 59 22.57 5.88 -14.11
C SER A 59 22.89 4.39 -14.05
N GLU A 60 22.05 3.52 -14.63
CA GLU A 60 22.34 2.09 -14.73
C GLU A 60 23.63 1.82 -15.52
N LEU A 61 23.82 2.49 -16.67
CA LEU A 61 25.04 2.38 -17.47
C LEU A 61 26.29 2.86 -16.72
N ARG A 62 26.18 3.98 -16.00
CA ARG A 62 27.26 4.49 -15.14
C ARG A 62 27.59 3.53 -14.01
N ALA A 63 26.58 2.95 -13.36
CA ALA A 63 26.76 1.95 -12.32
C ALA A 63 27.45 0.69 -12.87
N ILE A 64 27.05 0.21 -14.05
CA ILE A 64 27.70 -0.92 -14.73
C ILE A 64 29.18 -0.63 -15.03
N ASN A 65 29.50 0.59 -15.48
CA ASN A 65 30.89 0.99 -15.72
C ASN A 65 31.71 1.01 -14.43
N LEU A 66 31.16 1.58 -13.35
CA LEU A 66 31.81 1.60 -12.04
C LEU A 66 32.01 0.18 -11.47
N LEU A 67 31.03 -0.71 -11.61
CA LEU A 67 31.15 -2.13 -11.25
C LEU A 67 32.27 -2.82 -12.04
N ARG A 68 32.39 -2.54 -13.35
CA ARG A 68 33.47 -3.08 -14.17
C ARG A 68 34.84 -2.56 -13.73
N ARG A 69 34.94 -1.28 -13.38
CA ARG A 69 36.17 -0.69 -12.81
C ARG A 69 36.54 -1.35 -11.48
N GLN A 70 35.55 -1.59 -10.63
CA GLN A 70 35.76 -2.26 -9.35
C GLN A 70 36.25 -3.70 -9.55
N GLN A 71 35.63 -4.45 -10.46
CA GLN A 71 36.05 -5.82 -10.79
C GLN A 71 37.52 -5.88 -11.24
N LEU A 72 37.93 -4.97 -12.13
CA LEU A 72 39.32 -4.88 -12.58
C LEU A 72 40.28 -4.50 -11.43
N GLY A 73 39.87 -3.60 -10.55
CA GLY A 73 40.63 -3.22 -9.35
C GLY A 73 40.83 -4.40 -8.39
N LEU A 74 39.76 -5.16 -8.11
CA LEU A 74 39.81 -6.36 -7.26
C LEU A 74 40.66 -7.48 -7.88
N LEU A 75 40.56 -7.71 -9.20
CA LEU A 75 41.41 -8.68 -9.90
C LEU A 75 42.89 -8.30 -9.85
N THR A 76 43.19 -7.00 -9.91
CA THR A 76 44.55 -6.48 -9.75
C THR A 76 45.06 -6.74 -8.34
N ALA A 77 44.26 -6.42 -7.32
CA ALA A 77 44.58 -6.69 -5.92
C ALA A 77 44.83 -8.18 -5.65
N TRP A 78 44.00 -9.05 -6.23
CA TRP A 78 44.13 -10.50 -6.14
C TRP A 78 45.44 -11.02 -6.75
N ASN A 79 45.79 -10.54 -7.96
CA ASN A 79 47.03 -10.92 -8.62
C ASN A 79 48.28 -10.44 -7.88
N THR A 80 48.22 -9.26 -7.26
CA THR A 80 49.29 -8.75 -6.39
C THR A 80 49.44 -9.61 -5.13
N THR A 81 48.33 -9.99 -4.50
CA THR A 81 48.32 -10.88 -3.31
C THR A 81 48.84 -12.28 -3.63
N ARG A 82 48.60 -12.79 -4.84
CA ARG A 82 49.11 -14.10 -5.28
C ARG A 82 50.62 -14.09 -5.56
N ARG A 83 51.21 -12.92 -5.78
CA ARG A 83 52.65 -12.74 -6.09
C ARG A 83 53.47 -12.31 -4.87
N SER A 84 52.85 -11.96 -3.75
CA SER A 84 53.55 -11.44 -2.57
C SER A 84 53.99 -12.53 -1.59
N ASN A 85 55.19 -12.35 -1.02
CA ASN A 85 55.63 -13.06 0.18
C ASN A 85 55.14 -12.26 1.40
N ALA A 86 54.43 -12.91 2.33
CA ALA A 86 53.63 -12.29 3.39
C ALA A 86 54.41 -11.50 4.49
N SER A 87 55.66 -11.11 4.26
CA SER A 87 56.59 -10.59 5.26
C SER A 87 57.01 -9.12 5.04
N ASP A 88 56.48 -8.43 4.04
CA ASP A 88 56.77 -7.00 3.77
C ASP A 88 55.59 -6.09 4.20
N PRO A 89 55.75 -5.26 5.26
CA PRO A 89 54.69 -4.40 5.79
C PRO A 89 54.21 -3.32 4.81
N ASN A 90 55.03 -2.90 3.83
CA ASN A 90 54.63 -1.88 2.86
C ASN A 90 53.60 -2.41 1.85
N GLN A 91 53.68 -3.69 1.50
CA GLN A 91 52.73 -4.33 0.57
C GLN A 91 51.34 -4.53 1.20
N TRP A 92 51.28 -4.66 2.52
CA TRP A 92 50.03 -4.75 3.26
C TRP A 92 49.27 -3.42 3.31
N GLU A 93 49.98 -2.31 3.49
CA GLU A 93 49.39 -0.97 3.40
C GLU A 93 48.91 -0.65 1.98
N ASP A 94 49.67 -1.07 0.95
CA ASP A 94 49.22 -0.97 -0.44
C ASP A 94 47.93 -1.77 -0.68
N LEU A 95 47.85 -3.01 -0.18
CA LEU A 95 46.64 -3.83 -0.31
C LEU A 95 45.43 -3.20 0.42
N LYS A 96 45.63 -2.69 1.63
CA LYS A 96 44.58 -1.95 2.36
C LYS A 96 44.09 -0.76 1.54
N SER A 97 45.00 0.06 1.00
CA SER A 97 44.64 1.24 0.21
C SER A 97 43.82 0.86 -1.04
N VAL A 98 44.21 -0.24 -1.71
CA VAL A 98 43.50 -0.75 -2.89
C VAL A 98 42.11 -1.25 -2.50
N LEU A 99 41.97 -1.98 -1.39
CA LEU A 99 40.68 -2.44 -0.87
C LEU A 99 39.77 -1.27 -0.47
N PHE A 100 40.30 -0.28 0.25
CA PHE A 100 39.54 0.94 0.61
C PHE A 100 39.06 1.69 -0.64
N LYS A 101 39.88 1.76 -1.69
CA LYS A 101 39.46 2.33 -2.97
C LYS A 101 38.33 1.54 -3.62
N GLN A 102 38.33 0.21 -3.53
CA GLN A 102 37.21 -0.61 -4.01
C GLN A 102 35.94 -0.41 -3.17
N ILE A 103 36.08 -0.24 -1.86
CA ILE A 103 34.95 0.07 -0.98
C ILE A 103 34.37 1.47 -1.30
N SER A 104 35.22 2.45 -1.59
CA SER A 104 34.79 3.78 -2.03
C SER A 104 34.01 3.73 -3.35
N LEU A 105 34.42 2.87 -4.30
CA LEU A 105 33.65 2.65 -5.53
C LEU A 105 32.24 2.11 -5.27
N ASN A 106 32.02 1.31 -4.22
CA ASN A 106 30.66 0.88 -3.85
C ASN A 106 29.76 2.06 -3.50
N GLN A 107 30.30 3.05 -2.78
CA GLN A 107 29.56 4.25 -2.42
C GLN A 107 29.21 5.07 -3.67
N GLU A 108 30.14 5.20 -4.61
CA GLU A 108 29.90 5.90 -5.88
C GLU A 108 28.82 5.19 -6.73
N ILE A 109 28.86 3.85 -6.81
CA ILE A 109 27.83 3.05 -7.49
C ILE A 109 26.46 3.29 -6.85
N GLN A 110 26.38 3.27 -5.52
CA GLN A 110 25.13 3.51 -4.80
C GLN A 110 24.58 4.90 -5.09
N GLN A 111 25.42 5.95 -5.04
CA GLN A 111 24.98 7.31 -5.34
C GLN A 111 24.48 7.46 -6.77
N VAL A 112 25.20 6.88 -7.74
CA VAL A 112 24.79 6.89 -9.15
C VAL A 112 23.41 6.23 -9.35
N LEU A 113 23.14 5.12 -8.67
CA LEU A 113 21.85 4.43 -8.75
C LEU A 113 20.71 5.17 -8.03
N LEU A 114 21.01 5.95 -6.98
CA LEU A 114 20.02 6.72 -6.22
C LEU A 114 19.71 8.11 -6.82
N ASN A 115 20.63 8.66 -7.61
CA ASN A 115 20.50 9.99 -8.24
C ASN A 115 19.25 10.19 -9.12
N PRO A 116 18.80 9.23 -9.94
CA PRO A 116 17.56 9.37 -10.73
C PRO A 116 16.32 9.54 -9.85
N HIS A 117 16.35 8.98 -8.64
CA HIS A 117 15.25 9.05 -7.67
C HIS A 117 15.29 10.35 -6.86
N SER A 118 16.39 11.09 -6.90
CA SER A 118 16.52 12.42 -6.31
C SER A 118 15.97 13.47 -7.27
N SER A 119 14.67 13.75 -7.13
CA SER A 119 14.01 14.85 -7.85
C SER A 119 14.18 16.15 -7.08
N GLY A 120 15.17 16.95 -7.46
CA GLY A 120 15.38 18.32 -6.99
C GLY A 120 16.86 18.68 -6.85
N ASN A 121 17.24 19.90 -7.25
CA ASN A 121 18.60 20.43 -7.08
C ASN A 121 18.98 20.44 -5.61
N ILE A 122 19.73 19.43 -5.18
CA ILE A 122 20.40 19.40 -3.89
C ILE A 122 21.85 19.76 -4.20
N VAL A 123 22.21 21.01 -3.90
CA VAL A 123 23.59 21.29 -3.50
C VAL A 123 23.85 20.37 -2.32
N GLU A 124 24.82 19.46 -2.44
CA GLU A 124 25.27 18.62 -1.34
C GLU A 124 25.46 19.51 -0.10
N PRO A 125 24.70 19.33 0.99
CA PRO A 125 25.15 19.79 2.26
C PRO A 125 26.10 18.72 2.77
N GLU A 126 27.35 19.12 2.92
CA GLU A 126 28.26 18.56 3.90
C GLU A 126 27.47 18.16 5.16
N PHE A 127 27.73 16.95 5.65
CA PHE A 127 27.10 16.38 6.84
C PHE A 127 27.21 17.36 8.02
N ASP A 128 26.11 18.04 8.34
CA ASP A 128 26.03 18.87 9.53
C ASP A 128 24.78 18.52 10.33
N LEU A 129 24.99 17.98 11.52
CA LEU A 129 23.99 17.40 12.42
C LEU A 129 23.03 18.44 13.03
N ASN A 130 23.04 19.71 12.58
CA ASN A 130 22.20 20.78 13.11
C ASN A 130 21.96 21.97 12.16
N ALA A 131 21.91 21.77 10.84
CA ALA A 131 21.69 22.89 9.91
C ALA A 131 20.20 23.24 9.74
N THR A 132 19.77 24.29 10.45
CA THR A 132 18.54 25.02 10.17
C THR A 132 18.83 26.03 9.07
N LEU A 133 18.35 25.81 7.84
CA LEU A 133 18.48 26.79 6.75
C LEU A 133 17.10 27.34 6.37
N ASN A 134 16.90 28.65 6.52
CA ASN A 134 15.71 29.42 6.15
C ASN A 134 14.38 29.11 6.87
N GLY A 135 14.42 28.58 8.10
CA GLY A 135 13.19 28.40 8.90
C GLY A 135 12.19 27.39 8.34
N VAL A 136 12.56 26.64 7.30
CA VAL A 136 11.78 25.54 6.74
C VAL A 136 12.54 24.25 7.01
N VAL A 137 12.21 23.63 8.13
CA VAL A 137 12.60 22.25 8.41
C VAL A 137 11.91 21.38 7.35
N TYR A 138 12.68 20.84 6.39
CA TYR A 138 12.19 19.73 5.57
C TYR A 138 12.12 18.49 6.47
N ASP A 139 11.06 18.42 7.26
CA ASP A 139 10.72 17.26 8.06
C ASP A 139 10.26 16.15 7.10
N ARG A 140 11.24 15.49 6.46
CA ARG A 140 11.03 14.40 5.50
C ARG A 140 10.37 13.18 6.14
N CYS A 141 10.30 13.12 7.47
CA CYS A 141 9.62 12.08 8.25
C CYS A 141 8.50 12.74 9.08
N ARG A 142 7.51 13.36 8.43
CA ARG A 142 6.39 14.02 9.11
C ARG A 142 5.54 13.01 9.87
N THR A 143 5.43 13.18 11.18
CA THR A 143 4.43 12.46 11.98
C THR A 143 3.05 13.06 11.73
N VAL A 144 2.07 12.23 11.40
CA VAL A 144 0.67 12.65 11.26
C VAL A 144 -0.02 12.47 12.61
N ASP A 145 -0.40 13.58 13.25
CA ASP A 145 -1.27 13.52 14.42
C ASP A 145 -2.69 13.14 13.99
N GLN A 146 -3.30 12.19 14.69
CA GLN A 146 -4.60 11.62 14.33
C GLN A 146 -5.78 12.40 14.93
N ASN A 147 -5.55 13.43 15.76
CA ASN A 147 -6.55 14.39 16.28
C ASN A 147 -7.95 13.78 16.57
N LEU A 148 -7.97 12.65 17.30
CA LEU A 148 -9.19 11.85 17.55
C LEU A 148 -10.28 12.59 18.35
N SER A 149 -9.95 13.70 18.99
CA SER A 149 -10.85 14.53 19.80
C SER A 149 -11.71 15.50 18.96
N GLN A 150 -11.33 15.79 17.71
CA GLN A 150 -12.04 16.73 16.83
C GLN A 150 -12.88 16.04 15.76
N ARG A 151 -13.19 14.75 15.94
CA ARG A 151 -13.89 13.94 14.93
C ARG A 151 -15.33 14.40 14.75
N ARG A 152 -15.73 14.60 13.49
CA ARG A 152 -17.13 14.78 13.13
C ARG A 152 -17.81 13.41 13.14
N THR A 153 -18.90 13.22 13.90
CA THR A 153 -19.54 11.88 13.99
C THR A 153 -21.04 11.94 13.76
N ILE A 154 -21.60 10.89 13.16
CA ILE A 154 -23.04 10.65 13.05
C ILE A 154 -23.50 9.54 14.00
N GLN A 155 -24.70 9.71 14.56
CA GLN A 155 -25.39 8.67 15.30
C GLN A 155 -26.08 7.71 14.33
N TRP A 156 -25.85 6.41 14.49
CA TRP A 156 -26.49 5.42 13.64
C TRP A 156 -27.77 4.87 14.29
N ASN A 157 -28.92 5.29 13.75
CA ASN A 157 -30.24 4.89 14.22
C ASN A 157 -31.05 4.30 13.05
N PRO A 158 -30.87 3.00 12.73
CA PRO A 158 -31.58 2.41 11.61
C PRO A 158 -33.09 2.35 11.85
N ARG A 159 -33.88 2.53 10.78
CA ARG A 159 -35.33 2.32 10.79
C ARG A 159 -35.64 0.83 10.80
N ASP A 160 -36.67 0.44 11.54
CA ASP A 160 -37.09 -0.95 11.63
C ASP A 160 -37.44 -1.54 10.26
N GLY A 161 -36.89 -2.72 9.97
CA GLY A 161 -37.14 -3.44 8.72
C GLY A 161 -36.51 -2.82 7.47
N LYS A 162 -35.70 -1.76 7.60
CA LYS A 162 -34.97 -1.12 6.50
C LYS A 162 -33.50 -1.55 6.49
N PHE A 163 -33.07 -2.19 5.40
CA PHE A 163 -31.74 -2.76 5.26
C PHE A 163 -30.96 -2.12 4.10
N LEU A 164 -29.64 -2.13 4.21
CA LEU A 164 -28.67 -1.77 3.20
C LEU A 164 -27.67 -2.93 3.03
N LEU A 165 -27.70 -3.61 1.89
CA LEU A 165 -26.74 -4.64 1.52
C LEU A 165 -25.52 -4.00 0.87
N ALA A 166 -24.36 -4.17 1.47
CA ALA A 166 -23.09 -3.69 0.93
C ALA A 166 -22.52 -4.67 -0.09
N ILE A 167 -21.86 -4.15 -1.12
CA ILE A 167 -21.08 -4.95 -2.07
C ILE A 167 -19.78 -4.20 -2.37
N CYS A 168 -18.66 -4.82 -2.05
CA CYS A 168 -17.31 -4.32 -2.33
C CYS A 168 -16.59 -5.38 -3.18
N VAL A 169 -16.28 -5.11 -4.44
CA VAL A 169 -15.70 -6.12 -5.34
C VAL A 169 -14.35 -5.71 -5.92
N SER A 170 -13.92 -4.48 -5.65
CA SER A 170 -12.74 -3.88 -6.24
C SER A 170 -11.51 -3.96 -5.33
N GLY A 171 -10.49 -4.67 -5.82
CA GLY A 171 -9.13 -4.58 -5.33
C GLY A 171 -8.76 -5.58 -4.22
N GLN A 172 -7.89 -5.15 -3.31
CA GLN A 172 -7.34 -5.98 -2.22
C GLN A 172 -7.97 -5.61 -0.88
N MET A 173 -7.66 -6.35 0.20
CA MET A 173 -8.27 -6.20 1.52
C MET A 173 -8.46 -4.75 1.99
N SER A 174 -7.44 -3.90 1.90
CA SER A 174 -7.56 -2.48 2.30
C SER A 174 -8.64 -1.73 1.52
N ASN A 175 -8.83 -2.04 0.24
CA ASN A 175 -9.88 -1.43 -0.58
C ASN A 175 -11.27 -1.91 -0.15
N HIS A 176 -11.40 -3.18 0.19
CA HIS A 176 -12.64 -3.76 0.71
C HIS A 176 -13.01 -3.20 2.09
N LEU A 177 -12.01 -2.91 2.95
CA LEU A 177 -12.25 -2.26 4.24
C LEU A 177 -12.66 -0.79 4.08
N ILE A 178 -12.00 -0.03 3.19
CA ILE A 178 -12.40 1.36 2.87
C ILE A 178 -13.81 1.38 2.27
N CYS A 179 -14.11 0.45 1.37
CA CYS A 179 -15.45 0.31 0.81
C CYS A 179 -16.49 -0.05 1.88
N LEU A 180 -16.16 -0.93 2.82
CA LEU A 180 -17.04 -1.27 3.94
C LEU A 180 -17.27 -0.07 4.87
N GLU A 181 -16.23 0.71 5.19
CA GLU A 181 -16.34 1.94 5.99
C GLU A 181 -17.29 2.96 5.33
N LYS A 182 -17.19 3.13 4.01
CA LYS A 182 -18.14 3.94 3.25
C LYS A 182 -19.57 3.39 3.31
N HIS A 183 -19.75 2.08 3.22
CA HIS A 183 -21.08 1.48 3.36
C HIS A 183 -21.66 1.64 4.77
N ILE A 184 -20.84 1.53 5.81
CA ILE A 184 -21.22 1.85 7.19
C ILE A 184 -21.70 3.29 7.28
N PHE A 185 -20.96 4.21 6.66
CA PHE A 185 -21.33 5.62 6.60
C PHE A 185 -22.68 5.83 5.87
N PHE A 186 -22.88 5.19 4.72
CA PHE A 186 -24.13 5.29 3.94
C PHE A 186 -25.31 4.71 4.72
N ALA A 187 -25.12 3.56 5.38
CA ALA A 187 -26.16 2.92 6.19
C ALA A 187 -26.58 3.80 7.38
N ALA A 188 -25.60 4.44 8.03
CA ALA A 188 -25.88 5.41 9.09
C ALA A 188 -26.63 6.64 8.56
N LEU A 189 -26.18 7.21 7.45
CA LEU A 189 -26.79 8.41 6.87
C LEU A 189 -28.22 8.16 6.37
N LEU A 190 -28.49 6.99 5.79
CA LEU A 190 -29.79 6.61 5.25
C LEU A 190 -30.72 5.97 6.29
N ASN A 191 -30.29 5.90 7.56
CA ASN A 191 -30.99 5.23 8.65
C ASN A 191 -31.42 3.79 8.29
N ARG A 192 -30.46 2.99 7.84
CA ARG A 192 -30.66 1.57 7.45
C ARG A 192 -29.71 0.68 8.23
N ALA A 193 -30.15 -0.54 8.55
CA ALA A 193 -29.27 -1.57 9.09
C ALA A 193 -28.35 -2.08 7.97
N LEU A 194 -27.07 -2.26 8.25
CA LEU A 194 -26.10 -2.75 7.27
C LEU A 194 -26.13 -4.29 7.23
N VAL A 195 -26.15 -4.84 6.03
CA VAL A 195 -25.99 -6.27 5.78
C VAL A 195 -24.64 -6.49 5.12
N ILE A 196 -23.78 -7.24 5.79
CA ILE A 196 -22.50 -7.70 5.26
C ILE A 196 -22.77 -8.79 4.21
N PRO A 197 -22.22 -8.67 3.00
CA PRO A 197 -22.47 -9.60 1.92
C PRO A 197 -21.97 -11.02 2.25
N SER A 198 -22.55 -12.00 1.58
CA SER A 198 -22.05 -13.38 1.67
C SER A 198 -20.69 -13.52 1.00
N SER A 199 -19.94 -14.53 1.43
CA SER A 199 -18.64 -14.91 0.83
C SER A 199 -18.70 -15.29 -0.65
N LYS A 200 -19.89 -15.46 -1.22
CA LYS A 200 -20.08 -15.76 -2.65
C LYS A 200 -20.04 -14.49 -3.51
N VAL A 201 -20.27 -13.33 -2.89
CA VAL A 201 -20.36 -12.03 -3.56
C VAL A 201 -19.13 -11.19 -3.25
N ASP A 202 -18.59 -11.31 -2.02
CA ASP A 202 -17.51 -10.48 -1.49
C ASP A 202 -16.58 -11.30 -0.58
N TYR A 203 -15.63 -10.64 0.09
CA TYR A 203 -14.74 -11.16 1.11
C TYR A 203 -15.48 -11.82 2.28
N ARG A 204 -14.79 -12.76 2.91
CA ARG A 204 -15.22 -13.37 4.18
C ARG A 204 -14.89 -12.45 5.35
N TYR A 205 -15.68 -11.38 5.46
CA TYR A 205 -15.53 -10.40 6.53
C TYR A 205 -15.61 -11.03 7.93
N ASP A 206 -16.37 -12.10 8.11
CA ASP A 206 -16.45 -12.87 9.36
C ASP A 206 -15.10 -13.41 9.84
N LYS A 207 -14.19 -13.72 8.91
CA LYS A 207 -12.85 -14.24 9.23
C LYS A 207 -11.86 -13.15 9.60
N VAL A 208 -12.07 -11.92 9.13
CA VAL A 208 -11.09 -10.85 9.21
C VAL A 208 -11.51 -9.71 10.12
N VAL A 209 -12.81 -9.49 10.30
CA VAL A 209 -13.41 -8.42 11.10
C VAL A 209 -14.30 -9.02 12.18
N ASP A 210 -14.23 -8.47 13.38
CA ASP A 210 -15.14 -8.80 14.48
C ASP A 210 -16.48 -8.04 14.33
N ILE A 211 -17.42 -8.62 13.59
CA ILE A 211 -18.75 -8.03 13.29
C ILE A 211 -19.58 -7.88 14.58
N ASP A 212 -19.48 -8.84 15.50
CA ASP A 212 -20.23 -8.79 16.77
C ASP A 212 -19.76 -7.63 17.64
N ARG A 213 -18.46 -7.36 17.63
CA ARG A 213 -17.89 -6.20 18.32
C ARG A 213 -18.40 -4.88 17.76
N ILE A 214 -18.61 -4.75 16.44
CA ILE A 214 -19.20 -3.52 15.87
C ILE A 214 -20.53 -3.20 16.54
N ASN A 215 -21.42 -4.20 16.64
CA ASN A 215 -22.73 -4.04 17.29
C ASN A 215 -22.57 -3.73 18.80
N LYS A 216 -21.65 -4.38 19.48
CA LYS A 216 -21.34 -4.11 20.90
C LYS A 216 -20.80 -2.69 21.11
N CYS A 217 -19.98 -2.18 20.21
CA CYS A 217 -19.44 -0.82 20.23
C CYS A 217 -20.50 0.26 20.01
N LEU A 218 -21.58 -0.08 19.28
CA LEU A 218 -22.70 0.81 19.03
C LEU A 218 -23.81 0.66 20.08
N GLY A 219 -23.77 -0.39 20.90
CA GLY A 219 -24.77 -0.70 21.93
C GLY A 219 -26.10 -1.24 21.38
N LYS A 220 -26.14 -1.63 20.11
CA LYS A 220 -27.36 -2.07 19.39
C LYS A 220 -27.00 -2.89 18.15
N LYS A 221 -27.91 -3.76 17.73
CA LYS A 221 -27.77 -4.57 16.52
C LYS A 221 -28.12 -3.74 15.29
N VAL A 222 -27.10 -3.27 14.58
CA VAL A 222 -27.25 -2.48 13.34
C VAL A 222 -26.53 -3.10 12.15
N VAL A 223 -25.60 -4.03 12.41
CA VAL A 223 -24.89 -4.82 11.40
C VAL A 223 -25.33 -6.28 11.48
N PHE A 224 -25.71 -6.82 10.34
CA PHE A 224 -26.18 -8.19 10.16
C PHE A 224 -25.29 -8.93 9.18
N SER A 225 -25.05 -10.21 9.44
CA SER A 225 -24.54 -11.12 8.43
C SER A 225 -25.60 -11.38 7.36
N PHE A 226 -25.17 -11.80 6.16
CA PHE A 226 -26.10 -12.20 5.11
C PHE A 226 -27.03 -13.34 5.53
N GLU A 227 -26.54 -14.27 6.36
CA GLU A 227 -27.33 -15.41 6.85
C GLU A 227 -28.44 -14.97 7.80
N GLU A 228 -28.13 -14.10 8.77
CA GLU A 228 -29.13 -13.50 9.66
C GLU A 228 -30.19 -12.74 8.85
N PHE A 229 -29.76 -11.92 7.89
CA PHE A 229 -30.66 -11.19 7.01
C PHE A 229 -31.57 -12.11 6.19
N SER A 230 -31.03 -13.16 5.59
CA SER A 230 -31.78 -14.11 4.76
C SER A 230 -32.86 -14.86 5.56
N ASN A 231 -32.60 -15.10 6.86
CA ASN A 231 -33.59 -15.70 7.76
C ASN A 231 -34.72 -14.72 8.12
N LEU A 232 -34.42 -13.43 8.25
CA LEU A 232 -35.38 -12.38 8.60
C LEU A 232 -36.24 -11.95 7.40
N LYS A 233 -35.67 -11.86 6.20
CA LYS A 233 -36.35 -11.41 4.98
C LYS A 233 -36.22 -12.49 3.91
N LYS A 234 -37.28 -13.29 3.76
CA LYS A 234 -37.40 -14.31 2.71
C LYS A 234 -38.00 -13.74 1.43
N GLY A 235 -37.70 -14.36 0.28
CA GLY A 235 -38.34 -14.05 -1.00
C GLY A 235 -37.94 -12.69 -1.56
N VAL A 236 -36.71 -12.26 -1.27
CA VAL A 236 -36.20 -10.98 -1.74
C VAL A 236 -35.62 -11.16 -3.15
N THR A 237 -36.09 -10.36 -4.11
CA THR A 237 -35.67 -10.43 -5.52
C THR A 237 -34.90 -9.18 -5.91
N MET A 238 -33.89 -9.39 -6.74
CA MET A 238 -33.03 -8.35 -7.28
C MET A 238 -33.67 -7.71 -8.51
N ASN A 239 -33.83 -6.39 -8.49
CA ASN A 239 -34.23 -5.65 -9.69
C ASN A 239 -33.04 -5.47 -10.65
N LYS A 240 -33.33 -4.93 -11.84
CA LYS A 240 -32.31 -4.55 -12.81
C LYS A 240 -31.35 -3.52 -12.19
N GLN A 241 -30.06 -3.73 -12.39
CA GLN A 241 -28.99 -2.84 -11.94
C GLN A 241 -29.03 -1.51 -12.70
N GLU A 242 -28.79 -0.41 -11.97
CA GLU A 242 -28.70 0.95 -12.52
C GLU A 242 -27.47 1.68 -11.97
N ALA A 243 -26.75 2.37 -12.86
CA ALA A 243 -25.64 3.23 -12.48
C ALA A 243 -26.18 4.54 -11.87
N VAL A 244 -25.82 4.83 -10.62
CA VAL A 244 -26.28 6.04 -9.90
C VAL A 244 -25.51 7.28 -10.33
N TRP A 245 -24.22 7.11 -10.61
CA TRP A 245 -23.33 8.16 -11.06
C TRP A 245 -22.60 7.72 -12.31
N ASP A 246 -22.60 8.59 -13.32
CA ASP A 246 -21.67 8.51 -14.44
C ASP A 246 -20.35 9.14 -13.99
N GLU A 247 -19.36 8.30 -13.69
CA GLU A 247 -18.14 8.70 -13.02
C GLU A 247 -16.89 8.10 -13.67
N ASP A 248 -15.88 8.93 -13.88
CA ASP A 248 -14.54 8.48 -14.23
C ASP A 248 -13.79 8.10 -12.95
N THR A 249 -13.52 6.81 -12.77
CA THR A 249 -12.78 6.29 -11.61
C THR A 249 -11.35 6.85 -11.48
N ARG A 250 -10.79 7.43 -12.55
CA ARG A 250 -9.47 8.09 -12.52
C ARG A 250 -9.54 9.50 -11.94
N ASN A 251 -10.69 10.15 -12.08
CA ASN A 251 -10.94 11.49 -11.59
C ASN A 251 -12.36 11.59 -11.03
N PRO A 252 -12.62 10.90 -9.90
CA PRO A 252 -13.94 10.89 -9.29
C PRO A 252 -14.34 12.30 -8.86
N LYS A 253 -15.65 12.59 -8.87
CA LYS A 253 -16.15 13.88 -8.43
C LYS A 253 -16.48 13.79 -6.95
N SER A 254 -15.96 14.71 -6.16
CA SER A 254 -16.34 14.83 -4.74
C SER A 254 -17.86 14.91 -4.57
N LYS A 255 -18.40 14.09 -3.68
CA LYS A 255 -19.83 13.98 -3.37
C LYS A 255 -20.06 14.41 -1.93
N THR A 256 -21.07 15.25 -1.76
CA THR A 256 -21.53 15.73 -0.48
C THR A 256 -22.58 14.79 0.13
N VAL A 257 -22.84 14.96 1.42
CA VAL A 257 -23.99 14.33 2.10
C VAL A 257 -25.30 14.59 1.37
N GLN A 258 -25.51 15.81 0.88
CA GLN A 258 -26.72 16.18 0.17
C GLN A 258 -26.85 15.44 -1.16
N ASP A 259 -25.75 15.22 -1.87
CA ASP A 259 -25.74 14.42 -3.10
C ASP A 259 -26.13 12.97 -2.84
N LEU A 260 -25.64 12.39 -1.74
CA LEU A 260 -25.99 11.04 -1.32
C LEU A 260 -27.47 10.94 -0.97
N LEU A 261 -27.97 11.84 -0.11
CA LEU A 261 -29.37 11.85 0.28
C LEU A 261 -30.28 12.08 -0.93
N GLY A 262 -29.92 12.99 -1.84
CA GLY A 262 -30.67 13.23 -3.07
C GLY A 262 -30.74 12.02 -4.01
N LYS A 263 -29.70 11.18 -4.03
CA LYS A 263 -29.62 10.00 -4.91
C LYS A 263 -30.13 8.72 -4.30
N PHE A 264 -30.00 8.54 -2.98
CA PHE A 264 -30.32 7.29 -2.29
C PHE A 264 -31.55 7.42 -1.37
N ASN A 265 -32.37 8.46 -1.49
CA ASN A 265 -33.62 8.59 -0.75
C ASN A 265 -34.73 7.69 -1.34
N TYR A 266 -34.55 6.39 -1.21
CA TYR A 266 -35.57 5.39 -1.52
C TYR A 266 -36.17 4.83 -0.23
N ASP A 267 -37.48 4.54 -0.26
CA ASP A 267 -38.18 3.95 0.88
C ASP A 267 -38.31 2.42 0.80
N ASP A 268 -37.63 1.75 -0.15
CA ASP A 268 -37.63 0.30 -0.24
C ASP A 268 -37.16 -0.37 1.07
N ASP A 269 -37.72 -1.53 1.41
CA ASP A 269 -37.32 -2.30 2.59
C ASP A 269 -35.85 -2.70 2.56
N VAL A 270 -35.35 -3.02 1.37
CA VAL A 270 -33.97 -3.47 1.17
C VAL A 270 -33.40 -2.67 0.03
N MET A 271 -32.31 -1.98 0.32
CA MET A 271 -31.48 -1.33 -0.66
C MET A 271 -30.17 -2.09 -0.74
N ALA A 272 -29.58 -2.15 -1.91
CA ALA A 272 -28.25 -2.67 -2.07
C ALA A 272 -27.42 -1.63 -2.83
N ILE A 273 -26.26 -1.33 -2.27
CA ILE A 273 -25.32 -0.39 -2.87
C ILE A 273 -24.09 -1.21 -3.22
N GLY A 274 -23.65 -1.02 -4.45
CA GLY A 274 -22.49 -1.68 -5.00
C GLY A 274 -21.23 -0.91 -4.73
N ASP A 275 -20.21 -1.19 -5.54
CA ASP A 275 -18.86 -0.78 -5.18
C ASP A 275 -18.73 0.75 -5.08
N VAL A 276 -18.36 1.23 -3.89
CA VAL A 276 -18.12 2.64 -3.58
C VAL A 276 -16.65 2.93 -3.25
N PHE A 277 -15.74 1.98 -3.49
CA PHE A 277 -14.32 2.18 -3.22
C PHE A 277 -13.75 3.42 -3.93
N TYR A 278 -14.09 3.61 -5.21
CA TYR A 278 -13.63 4.74 -6.01
C TYR A 278 -14.45 6.03 -5.82
N ALA A 279 -15.62 5.95 -5.18
CA ALA A 279 -16.46 7.13 -4.98
C ALA A 279 -15.79 8.11 -4.01
N GLU A 280 -15.59 9.36 -4.41
CA GLU A 280 -15.01 10.40 -3.55
C GLU A 280 -16.11 11.01 -2.68
N VAL A 281 -16.37 10.41 -1.52
CA VAL A 281 -17.48 10.80 -0.65
C VAL A 281 -16.94 11.41 0.62
N GLU A 282 -17.25 12.70 0.86
CA GLU A 282 -16.94 13.43 2.10
C GLU A 282 -15.60 12.99 2.72
N PRO A 283 -14.46 13.13 2.01
CA PRO A 283 -13.19 12.50 2.40
C PRO A 283 -12.73 12.95 3.80
N GLU A 284 -13.01 14.20 4.16
CA GLU A 284 -12.74 14.75 5.50
C GLU A 284 -13.54 14.04 6.60
N TRP A 285 -14.69 13.48 6.27
CA TRP A 285 -15.55 12.80 7.22
C TRP A 285 -15.30 11.29 7.26
N VAL A 286 -15.24 10.65 6.08
CA VAL A 286 -15.11 9.20 5.97
C VAL A 286 -13.69 8.72 6.26
N MET A 287 -12.67 9.43 5.76
CA MET A 287 -11.27 9.02 5.89
C MET A 287 -10.61 9.53 7.18
N GLN A 288 -11.37 10.16 8.07
CA GLN A 288 -10.82 10.62 9.35
C GLN A 288 -10.42 9.42 10.24
N PRO A 289 -9.38 9.55 11.06
CA PRO A 289 -9.02 8.52 12.02
C PRO A 289 -10.20 8.15 12.94
N GLY A 290 -10.44 6.86 13.12
CA GLY A 290 -11.57 6.37 13.93
C GLY A 290 -12.94 6.39 13.23
N GLY A 291 -13.02 6.85 11.97
CA GLY A 291 -14.21 6.77 11.14
C GLY A 291 -15.35 7.74 11.49
N PRO A 292 -16.43 7.79 10.68
CA PRO A 292 -17.48 8.79 10.79
C PRO A 292 -18.58 8.46 11.81
N ILE A 293 -18.56 7.29 12.44
CA ILE A 293 -19.64 6.81 13.31
C ILE A 293 -19.32 7.07 14.78
N ALA A 294 -20.31 7.57 15.52
CA ALA A 294 -20.22 7.69 16.98
C ALA A 294 -20.31 6.31 17.65
N HIS A 295 -19.33 5.95 18.48
CA HIS A 295 -19.27 4.67 19.19
C HIS A 295 -18.51 4.79 20.52
N GLN A 296 -18.69 3.80 21.42
CA GLN A 296 -18.04 3.79 22.74
C GLN A 296 -16.66 3.11 22.77
N CYS A 297 -16.30 2.38 21.71
CA CYS A 297 -15.02 1.68 21.61
C CYS A 297 -13.87 2.61 21.20
N LYS A 298 -12.62 2.13 21.31
CA LYS A 298 -11.44 2.82 20.77
C LYS A 298 -11.46 2.85 19.24
N THR A 299 -11.84 1.74 18.61
CA THR A 299 -11.97 1.58 17.17
C THR A 299 -13.23 0.77 16.88
N LEU A 300 -14.00 1.15 15.85
CA LEU A 300 -15.23 0.46 15.49
C LEU A 300 -14.96 -0.89 14.82
N ILE A 301 -14.10 -0.88 13.80
CA ILE A 301 -13.72 -2.08 13.04
C ILE A 301 -12.42 -2.61 13.63
N GLU A 302 -12.45 -3.83 14.14
CA GLU A 302 -11.26 -4.51 14.65
C GLU A 302 -11.08 -5.88 13.99
N PRO A 303 -9.84 -6.39 13.97
CA PRO A 303 -9.58 -7.72 13.47
C PRO A 303 -10.39 -8.78 14.23
N ASN A 304 -10.73 -9.87 13.54
CA ASN A 304 -11.30 -11.04 14.19
C ASN A 304 -10.44 -11.48 15.39
N HIS A 305 -11.09 -11.91 16.48
CA HIS A 305 -10.41 -12.30 17.72
C HIS A 305 -9.24 -13.28 17.52
N LEU A 306 -9.36 -14.23 16.57
CA LEU A 306 -8.28 -15.18 16.26
C LEU A 306 -7.03 -14.49 15.70
N ILE A 307 -7.21 -13.45 14.88
CA ILE A 307 -6.13 -12.64 14.34
C ILE A 307 -5.49 -11.84 15.45
N SER A 308 -6.29 -11.16 16.29
CA SER A 308 -5.79 -10.38 17.42
C SER A 308 -5.00 -11.24 18.41
N LEU A 309 -5.51 -12.42 18.76
CA LEU A 309 -4.84 -13.33 19.69
C LEU A 309 -3.54 -13.91 19.10
N THR A 310 -3.52 -14.19 17.80
CA THR A 310 -2.31 -14.62 17.09
C THR A 310 -1.25 -13.51 17.07
N ALA A 311 -1.67 -12.27 16.78
CA ALA A 311 -0.77 -11.11 16.82
C ALA A 311 -0.20 -10.88 18.24
N GLN A 312 -1.01 -11.04 19.29
CA GLN A 312 -0.55 -10.95 20.68
C GLN A 312 0.52 -12.00 21.00
N ARG A 313 0.31 -13.26 20.57
CA ARG A 313 1.31 -14.33 20.76
C ARG A 313 2.59 -14.06 19.99
N PHE A 314 2.48 -13.56 18.76
CA PHE A 314 3.63 -13.17 17.97
C PHE A 314 4.44 -12.07 18.67
N ILE A 315 3.77 -11.01 19.14
CA ILE A 315 4.40 -9.92 19.89
C ILE A 315 5.10 -10.47 21.15
N GLN A 316 4.43 -11.31 21.94
CA GLN A 316 4.99 -11.91 23.14
C GLN A 316 6.22 -12.79 22.86
N THR A 317 6.24 -13.47 21.72
CA THR A 317 7.31 -14.41 21.37
C THR A 317 8.53 -13.70 20.76
N PHE A 318 8.32 -12.74 19.87
CA PHE A 318 9.39 -12.21 19.01
C PHE A 318 9.72 -10.73 19.22
N LEU A 319 8.78 -9.92 19.71
CA LEU A 319 8.92 -8.45 19.71
C LEU A 319 9.06 -7.86 21.12
N GLY A 320 8.39 -8.46 22.10
CA GLY A 320 8.31 -7.92 23.46
C GLY A 320 7.42 -6.67 23.54
N ARG A 321 7.62 -5.87 24.60
CA ARG A 321 6.75 -4.73 24.96
C ARG A 321 7.09 -3.41 24.26
N ASN A 322 8.32 -3.25 23.77
CA ASN A 322 8.78 -2.03 23.12
C ASN A 322 9.36 -2.40 21.75
N PHE A 323 8.66 -1.98 20.69
CA PHE A 323 9.07 -2.21 19.31
C PHE A 323 8.43 -1.15 18.42
N ILE A 324 8.98 -0.94 17.23
CA ILE A 324 8.38 -0.12 16.19
C ILE A 324 7.77 -1.04 15.14
N ALA A 325 6.56 -0.74 14.68
CA ALA A 325 5.95 -1.42 13.55
C ALA A 325 6.10 -0.57 12.29
N LEU A 326 6.69 -1.14 11.24
CA LEU A 326 6.89 -0.48 9.95
C LEU A 326 6.16 -1.28 8.86
N HIS A 327 5.33 -0.58 8.09
CA HIS A 327 4.69 -1.14 6.90
C HIS A 327 5.41 -0.62 5.66
N PHE A 328 6.11 -1.50 4.95
CA PHE A 328 6.92 -1.16 3.80
C PHE A 328 6.29 -1.69 2.51
N ARG A 329 5.61 -0.81 1.77
CA ARG A 329 4.92 -1.16 0.53
C ARG A 329 5.81 -0.88 -0.69
N ARG A 330 6.17 -1.93 -1.42
CA ARG A 330 7.10 -1.92 -2.55
C ARG A 330 6.48 -2.43 -3.84
N HIS A 331 6.14 -3.72 -3.90
CA HIS A 331 5.95 -4.44 -5.15
C HIS A 331 4.81 -3.86 -6.00
N GLY A 332 5.13 -3.43 -7.22
CA GLY A 332 4.18 -2.78 -8.14
C GLY A 332 3.71 -1.38 -7.72
N PHE A 333 4.05 -0.92 -6.52
CA PHE A 333 3.60 0.36 -5.96
C PHE A 333 4.37 1.55 -6.54
N LEU A 334 5.63 1.35 -6.93
CA LEU A 334 6.43 2.39 -7.61
C LEU A 334 5.72 2.97 -8.84
N LYS A 335 5.10 2.10 -9.66
CA LYS A 335 4.34 2.53 -10.84
C LYS A 335 3.16 3.43 -10.48
N PHE A 336 2.48 3.10 -9.38
CA PHE A 336 1.38 3.90 -8.86
C PHE A 336 1.87 5.25 -8.33
N CYS A 337 3.00 5.26 -7.62
CA CYS A 337 3.57 6.48 -7.07
C CYS A 337 4.03 7.47 -8.14
N ASN A 338 4.73 6.96 -9.17
CA ASN A 338 5.17 7.77 -10.29
C ASN A 338 4.01 8.46 -11.02
N ALA A 339 2.79 7.91 -10.96
CA ALA A 339 1.60 8.50 -11.57
C ALA A 339 0.91 9.57 -10.71
N LYS A 340 1.06 9.54 -9.37
CA LYS A 340 0.32 10.44 -8.47
C LYS A 340 1.16 11.59 -7.94
N LYS A 341 2.37 11.35 -7.39
CA LYS A 341 3.39 12.33 -6.95
C LYS A 341 4.72 11.61 -6.64
N PRO A 342 5.90 12.21 -6.87
CA PRO A 342 7.21 11.55 -6.61
C PRO A 342 7.50 11.26 -5.12
N SER A 343 6.68 11.75 -4.19
CA SER A 343 6.94 11.66 -2.74
C SER A 343 6.38 10.42 -2.05
N CYS A 344 5.70 9.49 -2.74
CA CYS A 344 5.06 8.35 -2.07
C CYS A 344 5.83 7.02 -2.13
N PHE A 345 7.02 6.99 -2.76
CA PHE A 345 7.89 5.82 -2.79
C PHE A 345 9.31 6.23 -2.37
N TYR A 346 9.71 5.82 -1.16
CA TYR A 346 10.99 6.20 -0.58
C TYR A 346 12.08 5.19 -0.94
N PRO A 347 13.31 5.61 -1.28
CA PRO A 347 14.44 4.70 -1.42
C PRO A 347 14.82 4.08 -0.07
N ILE A 348 15.28 2.82 -0.08
CA ILE A 348 15.64 2.07 1.13
C ILE A 348 16.62 2.84 2.05
N PRO A 349 17.67 3.52 1.55
CA PRO A 349 18.53 4.32 2.42
C PRO A 349 17.82 5.47 3.13
N GLN A 350 16.86 6.11 2.46
CA GLN A 350 16.04 7.15 3.09
C GLN A 350 15.11 6.57 4.14
N ASP A 351 14.49 5.42 3.87
CA ASP A 351 13.65 4.71 4.83
C ASP A 351 14.43 4.26 6.06
N ALA A 352 15.67 3.77 5.88
CA ALA A 352 16.55 3.41 6.97
C ALA A 352 16.82 4.61 7.90
N ILE A 353 17.12 5.78 7.33
CA ILE A 353 17.33 7.01 8.10
C ILE A 353 16.07 7.41 8.88
N CYS A 354 14.90 7.43 8.23
CA CYS A 354 13.65 7.76 8.93
C CYS A 354 13.34 6.73 10.04
N SER A 355 13.55 5.44 9.77
CA SER A 355 13.33 4.37 10.74
C SER A 355 14.23 4.53 11.96
N LEU A 356 15.52 4.81 11.76
CA LEU A 356 16.49 5.01 12.83
C LEU A 356 16.14 6.22 13.72
N ARG A 357 15.65 7.32 13.15
CA ARG A 357 15.17 8.48 13.94
C ARG A 357 14.01 8.10 14.88
N VAL A 358 13.09 7.26 14.41
CA VAL A 358 11.97 6.80 15.24
C VAL A 358 12.45 5.81 16.30
N VAL A 359 13.37 4.90 15.93
CA VAL A 359 14.02 3.96 16.86
C VAL A 359 14.71 4.68 18.00
N GLU A 360 15.55 5.66 17.67
CA GLU A 360 16.29 6.44 18.66
C GLU A 360 15.34 7.24 19.56
N LYS A 361 14.33 7.91 18.97
CA LYS A 361 13.34 8.67 19.74
C LYS A 361 12.50 7.80 20.69
N ALA A 362 12.18 6.58 20.28
CA ALA A 362 11.33 5.66 21.04
C ALA A 362 12.12 4.70 21.94
N ASP A 363 13.46 4.75 21.89
CA ASP A 363 14.37 3.78 22.52
C ASP A 363 13.93 2.32 22.25
N ALA A 364 13.55 2.05 21.00
CA ALA A 364 12.93 0.78 20.62
C ALA A 364 14.00 -0.23 20.17
N PRO A 365 14.17 -1.37 20.84
CA PRO A 365 15.24 -2.31 20.52
C PRO A 365 15.00 -3.12 19.23
N ILE A 366 13.76 -3.16 18.72
CA ILE A 366 13.33 -4.06 17.64
C ILE A 366 12.38 -3.32 16.69
N ILE A 367 12.45 -3.64 15.41
CA ILE A 367 11.46 -3.23 14.41
C ILE A 367 10.72 -4.46 13.89
N TYR A 368 9.39 -4.44 13.96
CA TYR A 368 8.53 -5.34 13.21
C TYR A 368 8.33 -4.80 11.79
N LEU A 369 8.63 -5.61 10.78
CA LEU A 369 8.50 -5.25 9.37
C LEU A 369 7.37 -6.04 8.71
N SER A 370 6.33 -5.32 8.26
CA SER A 370 5.29 -5.84 7.37
C SER A 370 5.54 -5.34 5.97
N THR A 371 5.78 -6.23 5.00
CA THR A 371 6.22 -5.80 3.66
C THR A 371 5.86 -6.80 2.57
N ASP A 372 5.75 -6.29 1.34
CA ASP A 372 5.74 -7.05 0.09
C ASP A 372 7.04 -6.86 -0.73
N ALA A 373 8.09 -6.32 -0.12
CA ALA A 373 9.40 -6.13 -0.70
C ALA A 373 10.07 -7.44 -1.10
N ALA A 374 10.98 -7.39 -2.07
CA ALA A 374 11.87 -8.50 -2.34
C ALA A 374 12.87 -8.71 -1.19
N GLU A 375 13.37 -9.93 -1.03
CA GLU A 375 14.35 -10.28 0.02
C GLU A 375 15.58 -9.34 -0.02
N SER A 376 16.10 -9.07 -1.20
CA SER A 376 17.24 -8.15 -1.40
C SER A 376 16.98 -6.72 -0.90
N GLU A 377 15.74 -6.24 -0.95
CA GLU A 377 15.36 -4.94 -0.41
C GLU A 377 15.31 -4.96 1.12
N THR A 378 14.79 -6.05 1.70
CA THR A 378 14.74 -6.23 3.15
C THR A 378 16.12 -6.46 3.77
N GLU A 379 17.01 -7.18 3.07
CA GLU A 379 18.41 -7.37 3.46
C GLU A 379 19.19 -6.05 3.42
N LEU A 380 18.98 -5.24 2.38
CA LEU A 380 19.58 -3.91 2.30
C LEU A 380 19.09 -3.04 3.46
N LEU A 381 17.79 -3.03 3.75
CA LEU A 381 17.26 -2.28 4.89
C LEU A 381 17.91 -2.77 6.19
N GLN A 382 17.97 -4.09 6.44
CA GLN A 382 18.60 -4.66 7.62
C GLN A 382 20.07 -4.24 7.78
N SER A 383 20.81 -4.13 6.67
CA SER A 383 22.21 -3.70 6.68
C SER A 383 22.39 -2.21 7.03
N LEU A 384 21.37 -1.39 6.78
CA LEU A 384 21.42 0.07 6.96
C LEU A 384 20.84 0.52 8.31
N VAL A 385 19.96 -0.25 8.93
CA VAL A 385 19.39 0.09 10.24
C VAL A 385 20.37 -0.30 11.35
N VAL A 386 21.42 0.52 11.51
CA VAL A 386 22.47 0.37 12.53
C VAL A 386 22.46 1.62 13.42
N LEU A 387 22.24 1.44 14.72
CA LEU A 387 22.27 2.52 15.71
C LEU A 387 23.47 2.32 16.65
N ASN A 388 24.33 3.34 16.78
CA ASN A 388 25.54 3.29 17.61
C ASN A 388 26.44 2.08 17.34
N GLY A 389 26.61 1.72 16.05
CA GLY A 389 27.42 0.58 15.61
C GLY A 389 26.78 -0.80 15.87
N ARG A 390 25.53 -0.85 16.33
CA ARG A 390 24.79 -2.10 16.56
C ARG A 390 23.60 -2.22 15.59
N PRO A 391 23.42 -3.36 14.91
CA PRO A 391 22.27 -3.57 14.06
C PRO A 391 20.99 -3.61 14.91
N VAL A 392 19.95 -2.91 14.47
CA VAL A 392 18.61 -3.03 15.05
C VAL A 392 17.91 -4.19 14.34
N PRO A 393 17.45 -5.23 15.05
CA PRO A 393 16.81 -6.38 14.42
C PRO A 393 15.51 -6.01 13.70
N LEU A 394 15.41 -6.42 12.43
CA LEU A 394 14.16 -6.42 11.68
C LEU A 394 13.50 -7.80 11.81
N VAL A 395 12.33 -7.83 12.43
CA VAL A 395 11.55 -9.05 12.62
C VAL A 395 10.38 -9.03 11.65
N MET A 396 10.38 -9.99 10.72
CA MET A 396 9.23 -10.25 9.85
C MET A 396 8.45 -11.45 10.38
N ARG A 397 7.19 -11.59 9.94
CA ARG A 397 6.44 -12.82 10.22
C ARG A 397 7.17 -14.00 9.57
N PRO A 398 7.63 -15.00 10.34
CA PRO A 398 8.36 -16.12 9.77
C PRO A 398 7.45 -16.96 8.88
N ALA A 399 8.06 -17.72 7.98
CA ALA A 399 7.38 -18.83 7.34
C ALA A 399 6.93 -19.85 8.40
N ARG A 400 5.80 -20.52 8.17
CA ARG A 400 5.23 -21.44 9.14
C ARG A 400 6.25 -22.51 9.54
N ASN A 401 6.44 -22.67 10.85
CA ASN A 401 7.19 -23.76 11.43
C ASN A 401 6.26 -24.54 12.38
N SER A 402 6.02 -25.83 12.10
CA SER A 402 5.14 -26.67 12.93
C SER A 402 5.60 -26.83 14.39
N ALA A 403 6.88 -26.55 14.68
CA ALA A 403 7.41 -26.53 16.04
C ALA A 403 7.00 -25.26 16.82
N GLU A 404 6.72 -24.16 16.10
CA GLU A 404 6.27 -22.91 16.68
C GLU A 404 4.75 -22.93 16.91
N LYS A 405 4.29 -22.35 18.02
CA LYS A 405 2.87 -22.41 18.44
C LYS A 405 2.16 -21.06 18.35
N TRP A 406 2.84 -20.01 17.89
CA TRP A 406 2.28 -18.65 17.89
C TRP A 406 1.09 -18.52 16.92
N ASP A 407 1.13 -19.20 15.77
CA ASP A 407 0.09 -19.22 14.73
C ASP A 407 -0.90 -20.40 14.82
N ALA A 408 -0.74 -21.26 15.83
CA ALA A 408 -1.49 -22.51 15.94
C ALA A 408 -3.02 -22.33 15.95
N LEU A 409 -3.52 -21.16 16.35
CA LEU A 409 -4.95 -20.83 16.29
C LEU A 409 -5.43 -20.67 14.86
N LEU A 410 -4.74 -19.87 14.04
CA LEU A 410 -5.10 -19.71 12.64
C LEU A 410 -5.04 -21.06 11.92
N TYR A 411 -4.04 -21.87 12.21
CA TYR A 411 -3.93 -23.21 11.64
C TYR A 411 -5.11 -24.12 12.01
N ARG A 412 -5.44 -24.26 13.30
CA ARG A 412 -6.54 -25.11 13.77
C ARG A 412 -7.90 -24.70 13.21
N HIS A 413 -8.06 -23.42 12.85
CA HIS A 413 -9.27 -22.88 12.25
C HIS A 413 -9.20 -22.77 10.70
N GLY A 414 -8.15 -23.30 10.07
CA GLY A 414 -8.00 -23.30 8.61
C GLY A 414 -7.86 -21.90 8.00
N LEU A 415 -7.27 -20.96 8.74
CA LEU A 415 -7.09 -19.55 8.36
C LEU A 415 -5.66 -19.19 7.95
N GLU A 416 -4.68 -20.04 8.24
CA GLU A 416 -3.26 -19.75 7.99
C GLU A 416 -2.92 -19.51 6.52
N GLY A 417 -3.44 -20.36 5.63
CA GLY A 417 -3.27 -20.24 4.17
C GLY A 417 -4.36 -19.41 3.51
N ASP A 418 -5.28 -18.84 4.29
CA ASP A 418 -6.36 -18.00 3.76
C ASP A 418 -5.74 -16.67 3.32
N THR A 419 -5.78 -16.40 2.01
CA THR A 419 -5.18 -15.19 1.42
C THR A 419 -5.79 -13.91 1.96
N GLN A 420 -6.95 -13.98 2.59
CA GLN A 420 -7.64 -12.84 3.20
C GLN A 420 -7.13 -12.55 4.62
N VAL A 421 -6.53 -13.53 5.30
CA VAL A 421 -6.01 -13.41 6.68
C VAL A 421 -4.49 -13.14 6.68
N ARG A 422 -3.84 -13.32 5.52
CA ARG A 422 -2.39 -13.25 5.35
C ARG A 422 -1.80 -11.87 5.61
#